data_AF-A0AAC8QEL2-F1
#
_entry.id   AF-A0AAC8QEL2-F1
#
_cell.length_a   1.000
_cell.length_b   1.000
_cell.length_c   1.000
_cell.angle_alpha   90.00
_cell.angle_beta   90.00
_cell.angle_gamma   90.00
#
_symmetry.space_group_name_H-M   'P 1'
#
loop_
_entity.id
_entity.type
_entity.pdbx_description
1 polymer ?
#
loop_
_entity_poly.entity_id
_entity_poly.type
_entity_poly.pdbx_seq_one_letter_code
_entity_poly.pdbx_strand_id
1 'polypeptide(L)'
;MSSRLPTQDEQAPTTARRLEQLLDGLHSRVRASLLLRYFAAINRILLAIGFVPTAMVKILGARFTSEHFTAQDIDNPIGFFFEAMYRTGAYWQFIGWAQAIGGVLLLIPAASTLGAVIFFPIILNIFIITVSLGFSGTPLITGGMLLANLFLLCWDWHRLKPILFANPAPVTLPAPAAGSALATRLERAGYVASTTGGMLVFLWTRTLVPRAMVLPGLGVGLVGALLLALSLVLHWRGQDRLRARSIRAATSTPANLTLD
;
A
#
# COMPACT_ATOMS: atom_id res chain seq x y z
N MET A 1 17.40 47.29 33.59
CA MET A 1 16.12 46.86 32.99
C MET A 1 16.42 45.83 31.91
N SER A 2 16.52 44.55 32.28
CA SER A 2 16.71 43.45 31.31
C SER A 2 15.37 42.75 31.19
N SER A 3 14.61 43.06 30.12
CA SER A 3 13.39 42.32 29.81
C SER A 3 13.80 40.94 29.32
N ARG A 4 13.72 39.94 30.20
CA ARG A 4 13.71 38.55 29.76
C ARG A 4 12.46 38.38 28.90
N LEU A 5 12.64 38.29 27.59
CA LEU A 5 11.63 37.74 26.70
C LEU A 5 11.26 36.36 27.25
N PRO A 6 9.97 36.06 27.45
CA PRO A 6 9.57 34.74 27.90
C PRO A 6 10.06 33.73 26.87
N THR A 7 10.89 32.79 27.33
CA THR A 7 11.30 31.61 26.57
C THR A 7 10.05 30.91 26.05
N GLN A 8 10.00 30.63 24.75
CA GLN A 8 8.86 29.99 24.06
C GLN A 8 8.46 28.60 24.60
N ASP A 9 9.10 28.10 25.65
CA ASP A 9 8.93 26.76 26.20
C ASP A 9 7.93 26.63 27.37
N GLU A 10 7.34 27.73 27.85
CA GLU A 10 6.44 27.69 29.03
C GLU A 10 4.96 27.95 28.70
N GLN A 11 4.51 27.53 27.51
CA GLN A 11 3.09 27.50 27.16
C GLN A 11 2.59 26.07 27.04
N ALA A 12 1.56 25.72 27.83
CA ALA A 12 0.88 24.44 27.75
C ALA A 12 0.54 24.10 26.28
N PRO A 13 0.80 22.86 25.80
CA PRO A 13 0.62 22.53 24.40
C PRO A 13 -0.83 22.78 24.00
N THR A 14 -1.02 23.60 22.96
CA THR A 14 -2.33 23.90 22.37
C THR A 14 -3.04 22.59 21.99
N THR A 15 -4.37 22.59 21.96
CA THR A 15 -5.17 21.40 21.61
C THR A 15 -4.71 20.76 20.29
N ALA A 16 -4.32 21.57 19.31
CA ALA A 16 -3.74 21.13 18.05
C ALA A 16 -2.39 20.39 18.24
N ARG A 17 -1.49 20.89 19.08
CA ARG A 17 -0.19 20.27 19.35
C ARG A 17 -0.34 18.94 20.10
N ARG A 18 -1.33 18.82 20.99
CA ARG A 18 -1.69 17.56 21.65
C ARG A 18 -2.23 16.54 20.65
N LEU A 19 -3.13 16.96 19.76
CA LEU A 19 -3.68 16.10 18.70
C LEU A 19 -2.57 15.56 17.79
N GLU A 20 -1.63 16.42 17.39
CA GLU A 20 -0.48 16.02 16.58
C GLU A 20 0.38 14.96 17.29
N GLN A 21 0.73 15.19 18.56
CA GLN A 21 1.49 14.22 19.35
C GLN A 21 0.77 12.88 19.51
N LEU A 22 -0.56 12.90 19.68
CA LEU A 22 -1.37 11.69 19.74
C LEU A 22 -1.36 10.92 18.42
N LEU A 23 -1.51 11.63 17.29
CA LEU A 23 -1.47 11.04 15.96
C LEU A 23 -0.09 10.45 15.63
N ASP A 24 1.00 11.15 15.97
CA ASP A 24 2.36 10.67 15.78
C ASP A 24 2.65 9.45 16.69
N GLY A 25 2.16 9.48 17.93
CA GLY A 25 2.22 8.36 18.86
C GLY A 25 1.47 7.13 18.35
N LEU A 26 0.27 7.32 17.78
CA LEU A 26 -0.49 6.23 17.16
C LEU A 26 0.22 5.69 15.92
N HIS A 27 0.73 6.58 15.06
CA HIS A 27 1.44 6.20 13.83
C HIS A 27 2.67 5.36 14.15
N SER A 28 3.49 5.75 15.12
CA SER A 28 4.67 5.00 15.53
C SER A 28 4.33 3.59 16.06
N ARG A 29 3.24 3.46 16.84
CA ARG A 29 2.72 2.15 17.31
C ARG A 29 2.26 1.27 16.15
N VAL A 30 1.51 1.84 15.21
CA VAL A 30 1.07 1.14 13.99
C VAL A 30 2.26 0.66 13.18
N ARG A 31 3.28 1.50 13.01
CA ARG A 31 4.53 1.18 12.30
C ARG A 31 5.36 0.11 12.98
N ALA A 32 5.24 -0.06 14.30
CA ALA A 32 5.92 -1.11 15.05
C ALA A 32 5.25 -2.49 14.84
N SER A 33 4.01 -2.53 14.35
CA SER A 33 3.28 -3.78 14.11
C SER A 33 3.80 -4.50 12.86
N LEU A 34 4.33 -5.70 13.07
CA LEU A 34 4.80 -6.56 11.99
C LEU A 34 3.66 -6.95 11.03
N LEU A 35 2.49 -7.27 11.57
CA LEU A 35 1.34 -7.68 10.75
C LEU A 35 0.88 -6.54 9.84
N LEU A 36 0.83 -5.30 10.33
CA LEU A 36 0.45 -4.15 9.52
C LEU A 36 1.50 -3.80 8.46
N ARG A 37 2.78 -4.09 8.72
CA ARG A 37 3.85 -3.98 7.70
C ARG A 37 3.62 -4.94 6.54
N TYR A 38 3.33 -6.20 6.83
CA TYR A 38 3.04 -7.20 5.80
C TYR A 38 1.71 -6.91 5.09
N PHE A 39 0.71 -6.44 5.82
CA PHE A 39 -0.54 -5.97 5.24
C PHE A 39 -0.32 -4.83 4.24
N ALA A 40 0.54 -3.85 4.56
CA ALA A 40 0.94 -2.80 3.62
C ALA A 40 1.62 -3.36 2.37
N ALA A 41 2.55 -4.32 2.53
CA ALA A 41 3.21 -4.96 1.39
C ALA A 41 2.21 -5.71 0.49
N ILE A 42 1.29 -6.47 1.08
CA ILE A 42 0.26 -7.22 0.36
C ILE A 42 -0.69 -6.26 -0.38
N ASN A 43 -1.15 -5.18 0.25
CA ASN A 43 -2.00 -4.18 -0.40
C ASN A 43 -1.31 -3.54 -1.61
N ARG A 44 0.00 -3.25 -1.53
CA ARG A 44 0.77 -2.74 -2.67
C ARG A 44 0.78 -3.73 -3.84
N ILE A 45 1.03 -5.01 -3.53
CA ILE A 45 1.04 -6.09 -4.53
C ILE A 45 -0.34 -6.26 -5.17
N LEU A 46 -1.40 -6.35 -4.36
CA LEU A 46 -2.78 -6.55 -4.85
C LEU A 46 -3.28 -5.40 -5.72
N LEU A 47 -3.07 -4.15 -5.27
CA LEU A 47 -3.44 -2.97 -6.06
C LEU A 47 -2.67 -2.93 -7.38
N ALA A 48 -1.35 -3.16 -7.36
CA ALA A 48 -0.56 -3.17 -8.58
C ALA A 48 -0.98 -4.27 -9.57
N ILE A 49 -1.19 -5.51 -9.10
CA ILE A 49 -1.65 -6.63 -9.95
C ILE A 49 -3.06 -6.38 -10.49
N GLY A 50 -3.95 -5.75 -9.72
CA GLY A 50 -5.31 -5.44 -10.20
C GLY A 50 -5.33 -4.35 -11.28
N PHE A 51 -4.50 -3.32 -11.11
CA PHE A 51 -4.54 -2.12 -11.94
C PHE A 51 -3.60 -2.17 -13.15
N VAL A 52 -2.38 -2.70 -13.05
CA VAL A 52 -1.38 -2.65 -14.15
C VAL A 52 -1.83 -3.44 -15.39
N PRO A 53 -2.34 -4.69 -15.29
CA PRO A 53 -2.88 -5.41 -16.45
C PRO A 53 -4.09 -4.71 -17.07
N THR A 54 -4.98 -4.20 -16.21
CA THR A 54 -6.18 -3.46 -16.62
C THR A 54 -5.84 -2.11 -17.27
N ALA A 55 -4.72 -1.50 -16.90
CA ALA A 55 -4.16 -0.31 -17.52
C ALA A 55 -3.61 -0.61 -18.92
N MET A 56 -2.94 -1.75 -19.09
CA MET A 56 -2.34 -2.15 -20.35
C MET A 56 -3.37 -2.29 -21.48
N VAL A 57 -4.55 -2.84 -21.18
CA VAL A 57 -5.70 -2.89 -22.11
C VAL A 57 -6.03 -1.48 -22.66
N LYS A 58 -6.04 -0.47 -21.77
CA LYS A 58 -6.35 0.91 -22.17
C LYS A 58 -5.24 1.55 -22.99
N ILE A 59 -4.00 1.31 -22.60
CA ILE A 59 -2.80 1.82 -23.30
C ILE A 59 -2.75 1.26 -24.73
N LEU A 60 -3.06 -0.03 -24.90
CA LEU A 60 -3.11 -0.68 -26.21
C LEU A 60 -4.33 -0.27 -27.06
N GLY A 61 -5.20 0.60 -26.56
CA GLY A 61 -6.39 1.05 -27.29
C GLY A 61 -7.41 -0.07 -27.48
N ALA A 62 -7.44 -1.06 -26.58
CA ALA A 62 -8.46 -2.10 -26.57
C ALA A 62 -9.68 -1.67 -25.74
N ARG A 63 -10.85 -2.23 -26.09
CA ARG A 63 -12.08 -2.05 -25.30
C ARG A 63 -11.94 -2.67 -23.92
N PHE A 64 -12.68 -2.14 -22.96
CA PHE A 64 -12.71 -2.67 -21.59
C PHE A 64 -13.25 -4.11 -21.51
N THR A 65 -14.20 -4.46 -22.37
CA THR A 65 -14.78 -5.80 -22.53
C THR A 65 -14.53 -6.27 -23.96
N SER A 66 -13.63 -7.24 -24.14
CA SER A 66 -13.15 -7.65 -25.46
C SER A 66 -13.87 -8.84 -26.09
N GLU A 67 -14.65 -9.63 -25.34
CA GLU A 67 -15.19 -10.89 -25.92
C GLU A 67 -16.66 -10.82 -26.34
N HIS A 68 -17.48 -9.91 -25.79
CA HIS A 68 -18.89 -9.74 -26.21
C HIS A 68 -19.38 -8.30 -26.02
N PHE A 69 -18.82 -7.33 -26.76
CA PHE A 69 -19.44 -5.99 -26.85
C PHE A 69 -20.33 -5.94 -28.10
N THR A 70 -21.63 -6.07 -27.87
CA THR A 70 -22.71 -6.00 -28.84
C THR A 70 -23.39 -4.63 -28.78
N ALA A 71 -24.20 -4.28 -29.78
CA ALA A 71 -25.01 -3.05 -29.74
C ALA A 71 -25.91 -2.98 -28.49
N GLN A 72 -26.29 -4.15 -27.94
CA GLN A 72 -27.09 -4.30 -26.72
C GLN A 72 -26.37 -3.89 -25.44
N ASP A 73 -25.03 -3.80 -25.45
CA ASP A 73 -24.26 -3.34 -24.28
C ASP A 73 -24.33 -1.82 -24.12
N ILE A 74 -24.69 -1.08 -25.18
CA ILE A 74 -24.93 0.36 -25.13
C ILE A 74 -26.29 0.67 -24.46
N ASP A 75 -27.22 -0.28 -24.45
CA ASP A 75 -28.54 -0.09 -23.84
C ASP A 75 -28.48 -0.05 -22.29
N ASN A 76 -27.39 -0.54 -21.70
CA ASN A 76 -27.13 -0.42 -20.26
C ASN A 76 -26.19 0.78 -19.98
N PRO A 77 -26.51 1.66 -18.99
CA PRO A 77 -25.65 2.77 -18.56
C PRO A 77 -24.16 2.42 -18.37
N ILE A 78 -23.86 1.19 -17.93
CA ILE A 78 -22.50 0.71 -17.72
C ILE A 78 -21.71 0.64 -19.04
N GLY A 79 -22.24 -0.06 -20.03
CA GLY A 79 -21.57 -0.26 -21.31
C GLY A 79 -21.53 1.03 -22.12
N PHE A 80 -22.60 1.84 -22.07
CA PHE A 80 -22.62 3.18 -22.65
C PHE A 80 -21.48 4.06 -22.12
N PHE A 81 -21.28 4.10 -20.80
CA PHE A 81 -20.23 4.90 -20.17
C PHE A 81 -18.83 4.48 -20.62
N PHE A 82 -18.52 3.18 -20.59
CA PHE A 82 -17.20 2.69 -21.00
C PHE A 82 -16.94 2.83 -22.50
N GLU A 83 -17.95 2.65 -23.36
CA GLU A 83 -17.82 2.88 -24.80
C GLU A 83 -17.59 4.36 -25.11
N ALA A 84 -18.31 5.27 -24.43
CA ALA A 84 -18.07 6.71 -24.55
C ALA A 84 -16.62 7.06 -24.18
N MET A 85 -16.12 6.54 -23.05
CA MET A 85 -14.73 6.72 -22.65
C MET A 85 -13.75 6.13 -23.66
N TYR A 86 -13.99 4.91 -24.13
CA TYR A 86 -13.14 4.25 -25.13
C TYR A 86 -13.02 5.08 -26.41
N ARG A 87 -14.14 5.61 -26.91
CA ARG A 87 -14.21 6.43 -28.13
C ARG A 87 -13.46 7.76 -28.03
N THR A 88 -13.11 8.22 -26.84
CA THR A 88 -12.27 9.42 -26.67
C THR A 88 -10.82 9.21 -27.15
N GLY A 89 -10.37 7.97 -27.33
CA GLY A 89 -9.03 7.64 -27.81
C GLY A 89 -7.93 8.06 -26.83
N ALA A 90 -7.38 9.26 -26.99
CA ALA A 90 -6.26 9.76 -26.18
C ALA A 90 -6.57 9.79 -24.68
N TYR A 91 -7.81 10.15 -24.29
CA TYR A 91 -8.20 10.16 -22.88
C TYR A 91 -8.32 8.74 -22.30
N TRP A 92 -8.78 7.76 -23.09
CA TRP A 92 -8.76 6.34 -22.71
C TRP A 92 -7.34 5.86 -22.38
N GLN A 93 -6.39 6.17 -23.26
CA GLN A 93 -4.98 5.83 -23.07
C GLN A 93 -4.35 6.58 -21.90
N PHE A 94 -4.69 7.86 -21.70
CA PHE A 94 -4.22 8.66 -20.57
C PHE A 94 -4.60 8.02 -19.22
N ILE A 95 -5.84 7.56 -19.06
CA ILE A 95 -6.27 6.82 -17.86
C ILE A 95 -5.44 5.56 -17.69
N GLY A 96 -5.18 4.83 -18.79
CA GLY A 96 -4.28 3.68 -18.80
C GLY A 96 -2.90 4.02 -18.26
N TRP A 97 -2.24 5.04 -18.81
CA TRP A 97 -0.93 5.47 -18.35
C TRP A 97 -0.91 5.91 -16.89
N ALA A 98 -1.92 6.66 -16.43
CA ALA A 98 -2.03 7.06 -15.04
C ALA A 98 -2.14 5.84 -14.10
N GLN A 99 -2.92 4.82 -14.47
CA GLN A 99 -3.05 3.57 -13.71
C GLN A 99 -1.75 2.75 -13.74
N ALA A 100 -1.09 2.65 -14.88
CA ALA A 100 0.17 1.91 -15.02
C ALA A 100 1.29 2.55 -14.20
N ILE A 101 1.45 3.87 -14.30
CA ILE A 101 2.46 4.62 -13.53
C ILE A 101 2.18 4.49 -12.03
N GLY A 102 0.94 4.72 -11.58
CA GLY A 102 0.55 4.54 -10.18
C GLY A 102 0.89 3.14 -9.67
N GLY A 103 0.56 2.10 -10.45
CA GLY A 103 0.80 0.69 -10.11
C GLY A 103 2.27 0.32 -10.03
N VAL A 104 3.07 0.75 -11.00
CA VAL A 104 4.52 0.50 -11.01
C VAL A 104 5.21 1.23 -9.85
N LEU A 105 4.88 2.50 -9.61
CA LEU A 105 5.46 3.26 -8.50
C LEU A 105 5.10 2.64 -7.15
N LEU A 106 3.89 2.08 -7.00
CA LEU A 106 3.45 1.39 -5.79
C LEU A 106 4.34 0.18 -5.45
N LEU A 107 4.87 -0.51 -6.47
CA LEU A 107 5.74 -1.66 -6.31
C LEU A 107 7.17 -1.30 -5.89
N ILE A 108 7.62 -0.09 -6.22
CA ILE A 108 8.97 0.40 -5.91
C ILE A 108 8.96 0.98 -4.47
N PRO A 109 9.67 0.37 -3.49
CA PRO A 109 9.58 0.81 -2.10
C PRO A 109 9.90 2.30 -1.87
N ALA A 110 10.85 2.84 -2.64
CA ALA A 110 11.23 4.25 -2.60
C ALA A 110 10.10 5.18 -3.07
N ALA A 111 9.36 4.79 -4.11
CA ALA A 111 8.32 5.62 -4.75
C ALA A 111 6.88 5.24 -4.36
N SER A 112 6.71 4.24 -3.49
CA SER A 112 5.40 3.66 -3.16
C SER A 112 4.36 4.69 -2.65
N THR A 113 4.81 5.71 -1.91
CA THR A 113 3.94 6.79 -1.44
C THR A 113 3.39 7.63 -2.59
N LEU A 114 4.22 7.94 -3.60
CA LEU A 114 3.78 8.66 -4.80
C LEU A 114 2.77 7.82 -5.59
N GLY A 115 3.01 6.52 -5.71
CA GLY A 115 2.05 5.58 -6.31
C GLY A 115 0.69 5.61 -5.61
N ALA A 116 0.67 5.57 -4.27
CA ALA A 116 -0.56 5.63 -3.48
C ALA A 116 -1.30 6.98 -3.62
N VAL A 117 -0.55 8.09 -3.71
CA VAL A 117 -1.12 9.43 -3.96
C VAL A 117 -1.75 9.51 -5.34
N ILE A 118 -1.10 8.97 -6.38
CA ILE A 118 -1.66 8.91 -7.74
C ILE A 118 -2.89 8.02 -7.79
N PHE A 119 -2.87 6.87 -7.12
CA PHE A 119 -3.99 5.94 -7.12
C PHE A 119 -5.19 6.45 -6.35
N PHE A 120 -5.03 7.31 -5.35
CA PHE A 120 -6.14 7.81 -4.55
C PHE A 120 -7.27 8.43 -5.38
N PRO A 121 -7.04 9.46 -6.21
CA PRO A 121 -8.09 10.03 -7.05
C PRO A 121 -8.63 9.05 -8.09
N ILE A 122 -7.78 8.15 -8.62
CA ILE A 122 -8.19 7.14 -9.61
C ILE A 122 -9.16 6.13 -8.98
N ILE A 123 -8.81 5.55 -7.84
CA ILE A 123 -9.61 4.54 -7.16
C ILE A 123 -10.88 5.18 -6.60
N LEU A 124 -10.80 6.40 -6.06
CA LEU A 124 -11.97 7.16 -5.62
C LEU A 124 -12.95 7.38 -6.78
N ASN A 125 -12.46 7.79 -7.95
CA ASN A 125 -13.29 7.98 -9.13
C ASN A 125 -13.95 6.66 -9.57
N ILE A 126 -13.19 5.56 -9.60
CA ILE A 126 -13.72 4.23 -9.91
C ILE A 126 -14.82 3.82 -8.91
N PHE A 127 -14.60 4.02 -7.61
CA PHE A 127 -15.61 3.72 -6.60
C PHE A 127 -16.90 4.54 -6.79
N ILE A 128 -16.77 5.83 -7.07
CA ILE A 128 -17.93 6.69 -7.35
C ILE A 128 -18.66 6.19 -8.60
N ILE A 129 -17.95 5.83 -9.66
CA ILE A 129 -18.54 5.29 -10.90
C ILE A 129 -19.32 3.99 -10.62
N THR A 130 -18.72 3.04 -9.90
CA THR A 130 -19.38 1.73 -9.65
C THR A 130 -20.62 1.86 -8.79
N VAL A 131 -20.63 2.78 -7.83
CA VAL A 131 -21.82 3.12 -7.03
C VAL A 131 -22.87 3.81 -7.90
N SER A 132 -22.48 4.82 -8.68
CA SER A 132 -23.41 5.66 -9.45
C SER A 132 -24.09 4.91 -10.59
N LEU A 133 -23.36 3.99 -11.24
CA LEU A 133 -23.88 3.17 -12.34
C LEU A 133 -24.51 1.86 -11.87
N GLY A 134 -24.60 1.62 -10.55
CA GLY A 134 -25.28 0.46 -9.99
C GLY A 134 -24.62 -0.88 -10.31
N PHE A 135 -23.28 -0.96 -10.30
CA PHE A 135 -22.60 -2.23 -10.53
C PHE A 135 -22.92 -3.21 -9.38
N SER A 136 -23.63 -4.30 -9.64
CA SER A 136 -23.92 -5.28 -8.58
C SER A 136 -22.64 -5.95 -8.08
N GLY A 137 -22.35 -5.81 -6.78
CA GLY A 137 -21.19 -6.43 -6.10
C GLY A 137 -19.83 -5.76 -6.33
N THR A 138 -19.63 -4.99 -7.41
CA THR A 138 -18.35 -4.30 -7.66
C THR A 138 -18.02 -3.14 -6.70
N PRO A 139 -18.98 -2.37 -6.16
CA PRO A 139 -18.76 -1.35 -5.14
C PRO A 139 -18.07 -1.90 -3.89
N LEU A 140 -18.33 -3.16 -3.52
CA LEU A 140 -17.65 -3.80 -2.39
C LEU A 140 -16.14 -3.96 -2.66
N ILE A 141 -15.80 -4.41 -3.87
CA ILE A 141 -14.41 -4.60 -4.31
C ILE A 141 -13.70 -3.24 -4.42
N THR A 142 -14.30 -2.29 -5.13
CA THR A 142 -13.72 -0.96 -5.36
C THR A 142 -13.66 -0.11 -4.09
N GLY A 143 -14.62 -0.28 -3.17
CA GLY A 143 -14.56 0.27 -1.82
C GLY A 143 -13.42 -0.34 -1.00
N GLY A 144 -13.21 -1.65 -1.09
CA GLY A 144 -12.06 -2.33 -0.49
C GLY A 144 -10.72 -1.82 -1.04
N MET A 145 -10.62 -1.58 -2.35
CA MET A 145 -9.45 -0.96 -2.98
C MET A 145 -9.21 0.46 -2.45
N LEU A 146 -10.27 1.25 -2.29
CA LEU A 146 -10.19 2.62 -1.75
C LEU A 146 -9.69 2.61 -0.31
N LEU A 147 -10.22 1.71 0.53
CA LEU A 147 -9.76 1.52 1.90
C LEU A 147 -8.31 1.04 1.96
N ALA A 148 -7.90 0.12 1.09
CA ALA A 148 -6.52 -0.33 1.00
C ALA A 148 -5.57 0.82 0.63
N ASN A 149 -5.94 1.67 -0.33
CA ASN A 149 -5.13 2.82 -0.71
C ASN A 149 -5.10 3.89 0.39
N LEU A 150 -6.22 4.16 1.05
CA LEU A 150 -6.28 5.07 2.20
C LEU A 150 -5.39 4.58 3.35
N PHE A 151 -5.43 3.27 3.63
CA PHE A 151 -4.52 2.65 4.58
C PHE A 151 -3.05 2.87 4.20
N LEU A 152 -2.69 2.73 2.92
CA LEU A 152 -1.31 2.98 2.46
C LEU A 152 -0.90 4.45 2.63
N LEU A 153 -1.80 5.40 2.39
CA LEU A 153 -1.54 6.83 2.65
C LEU A 153 -1.32 7.07 4.15
N CYS A 154 -2.15 6.50 5.02
CA CYS A 154 -1.96 6.58 6.48
C CYS A 154 -0.66 5.88 6.93
N TRP A 155 -0.29 4.78 6.28
CA TRP A 155 0.94 4.03 6.55
C TRP A 155 2.20 4.83 6.20
N ASP A 156 2.13 5.67 5.17
CA ASP A 156 3.20 6.55 4.72
C ASP A 156 3.04 8.00 5.23
N TRP A 157 2.26 8.22 6.30
CA TRP A 157 2.04 9.53 6.91
C TRP A 157 3.33 10.29 7.22
N HIS A 158 4.35 9.61 7.75
CA HIS A 158 5.68 10.18 8.01
C HIS A 158 6.35 10.82 6.76
N ARG A 159 5.99 10.40 5.54
CA ARG A 159 6.47 10.98 4.27
C ARG A 159 5.55 12.07 3.73
N LEU A 160 4.25 11.99 4.02
CA LEU A 160 3.25 12.97 3.57
C LEU A 160 3.24 14.23 4.45
N LYS A 161 3.48 14.09 5.76
CA LYS A 161 3.46 15.18 6.74
C LYS A 161 4.36 16.37 6.34
N PRO A 162 5.63 16.18 5.89
CA PRO A 162 6.49 17.28 5.41
C PRO A 162 6.00 18.00 4.15
N ILE A 163 5.14 17.37 3.36
CA ILE A 163 4.59 17.96 2.13
C ILE A 163 3.36 18.81 2.46
N LEU A 164 2.57 18.37 3.45
CA LEU A 164 1.32 19.03 3.85
C LEU A 164 1.54 20.17 4.86
N PHE A 165 2.63 20.14 5.62
CA PHE A 165 2.94 21.12 6.65
C PHE A 165 4.34 21.70 6.44
N ALA A 166 4.48 23.02 6.57
CA ALA A 166 5.73 23.73 6.27
C ALA A 166 6.85 23.51 7.32
N ASN A 167 6.50 23.11 8.56
CA ASN A 167 7.48 22.88 9.62
C ASN A 167 7.00 21.82 10.63
N PRO A 168 6.78 20.56 10.19
CA PRO A 168 6.21 19.54 11.06
C PRO A 168 7.24 19.04 12.06
N ALA A 169 6.77 18.68 13.26
CA ALA A 169 7.60 17.94 14.19
C ALA A 169 8.05 16.60 13.55
N PRO A 170 9.34 16.22 13.67
CA PRO A 170 9.83 14.95 13.15
C PRO A 170 9.04 13.77 13.72
N VAL A 171 8.56 12.88 12.85
CA VAL A 171 7.89 11.66 13.28
C VAL A 171 8.93 10.61 13.64
N THR A 172 9.04 10.28 14.93
CA THR A 172 9.94 9.23 15.40
C THR A 172 9.40 7.86 14.96
N LEU A 173 10.09 7.23 14.00
CA LEU A 173 9.75 5.88 13.56
C LEU A 173 10.44 4.84 14.44
N PRO A 174 9.78 3.70 14.71
CA PRO A 174 10.43 2.59 15.37
C PRO A 174 11.60 2.11 14.50
N ALA A 175 12.70 1.71 15.16
CA ALA A 175 13.81 1.07 14.47
C ALA A 175 13.30 -0.12 13.64
N PRO A 176 13.86 -0.37 12.44
CA PRO A 176 13.49 -1.54 11.66
C PRO A 176 13.58 -2.77 12.55
N ALA A 177 12.52 -3.58 12.58
CA ALA A 177 12.54 -4.82 13.35
C ALA A 177 13.79 -5.62 12.94
N ALA A 178 14.70 -5.85 13.88
CA ALA A 178 15.96 -6.55 13.66
C ALA A 178 15.68 -8.03 13.34
N GLY A 179 15.27 -8.29 12.09
CA GLY A 179 15.11 -9.61 11.52
C GLY A 179 16.46 -10.18 11.13
N SER A 180 16.54 -11.51 11.02
CA SER A 180 17.72 -12.13 10.41
C SER A 180 17.85 -11.70 8.95
N ALA A 181 19.09 -11.64 8.44
CA ALA A 181 19.33 -11.33 7.03
C ALA A 181 18.56 -12.28 6.10
N LEU A 182 18.38 -13.54 6.51
CA LEU A 182 17.55 -14.52 5.83
C LEU A 182 16.09 -14.08 5.75
N ALA A 183 15.47 -13.66 6.85
CA ALA A 183 14.07 -13.21 6.86
C ALA A 183 13.84 -12.03 5.90
N THR A 184 14.77 -11.09 5.86
CA THR A 184 14.70 -9.94 4.92
C THR A 184 14.85 -10.38 3.46
N ARG A 185 15.75 -11.32 3.17
CA ARG A 185 15.92 -11.87 1.82
C ARG A 185 14.67 -12.62 1.35
N LEU A 186 14.08 -13.45 2.21
CA LEU A 186 12.85 -14.18 1.92
C LEU A 186 11.66 -13.23 1.72
N GLU A 187 11.56 -12.15 2.51
CA GLU A 187 10.51 -11.13 2.32
C GLU A 187 10.62 -10.48 0.94
N ARG A 188 11.83 -10.07 0.52
CA ARG A 188 12.06 -9.47 -0.80
C ARG A 188 11.79 -10.45 -1.93
N ALA A 189 12.28 -11.69 -1.81
CA ALA A 189 12.05 -12.74 -2.79
C ALA A 189 10.55 -13.06 -2.91
N GLY A 190 9.86 -13.17 -1.78
CA GLY A 190 8.41 -13.38 -1.72
C GLY A 190 7.63 -12.23 -2.35
N TYR A 191 8.00 -10.99 -2.06
CA TYR A 191 7.38 -9.81 -2.65
C TYR A 191 7.49 -9.80 -4.19
N VAL A 192 8.69 -10.06 -4.71
CA VAL A 192 8.94 -10.12 -6.15
C VAL A 192 8.19 -11.29 -6.78
N ALA A 193 8.29 -12.50 -6.21
CA ALA A 193 7.62 -13.69 -6.73
C ALA A 193 6.09 -13.55 -6.73
N SER A 194 5.48 -13.07 -5.65
CA SER A 194 4.04 -12.82 -5.60
C SER A 194 3.59 -11.80 -6.62
N THR A 195 4.35 -10.72 -6.80
CA THR A 195 4.07 -9.69 -7.81
C THR A 195 4.14 -10.29 -9.21
N THR A 196 5.23 -10.98 -9.57
CA THR A 196 5.44 -11.58 -10.89
C THR A 196 4.38 -12.64 -11.19
N GLY A 197 4.14 -13.57 -10.26
CA GLY A 197 3.16 -14.63 -10.44
C GLY A 197 1.74 -14.09 -10.63
N GLY A 198 1.32 -13.16 -9.78
CA GLY A 198 0.01 -12.52 -9.91
C GLY A 198 -0.12 -11.68 -11.19
N MET A 199 0.93 -10.98 -11.60
CA MET A 199 0.95 -10.22 -12.86
C MET A 199 0.76 -11.14 -14.07
N LEU A 200 1.43 -12.29 -14.11
CA LEU A 200 1.26 -13.27 -15.20
C LEU A 200 -0.18 -13.78 -15.30
N VAL A 201 -0.79 -14.11 -14.15
CA VAL A 201 -2.18 -14.60 -14.10
C VAL A 201 -3.14 -13.50 -14.55
N PHE A 202 -3.00 -12.27 -14.07
CA PHE A 202 -3.91 -11.19 -14.46
C PHE A 202 -3.70 -10.71 -15.89
N LEU A 203 -2.46 -10.66 -16.39
CA LEU A 203 -2.20 -10.36 -17.80
C LEU A 203 -2.82 -11.41 -18.73
N TRP A 204 -2.87 -12.68 -18.31
CA TRP A 204 -3.62 -13.70 -19.03
C TRP A 204 -5.13 -13.40 -19.09
N THR A 205 -5.75 -12.94 -17.99
CA THR A 205 -7.18 -12.54 -18.00
C THR A 205 -7.48 -11.40 -18.97
N ARG A 206 -6.44 -10.70 -19.45
CA ARG A 206 -6.51 -9.61 -20.43
C ARG A 206 -6.01 -10.03 -21.81
N THR A 207 -5.84 -11.33 -22.06
CA THR A 207 -5.33 -11.91 -23.31
C THR A 207 -3.95 -11.38 -23.74
N LEU A 208 -3.15 -10.83 -22.82
CA LEU A 208 -1.82 -10.27 -23.12
C LEU A 208 -0.70 -11.29 -22.99
N VAL A 209 -0.97 -12.42 -22.34
CA VAL A 209 -0.01 -13.51 -22.10
C VAL A 209 -0.69 -14.84 -22.43
N PRO A 210 0.01 -15.80 -23.06
CA PRO A 210 -0.58 -17.09 -23.45
C PRO A 210 -1.04 -17.90 -22.24
N ARG A 211 -2.09 -18.73 -22.44
CA ARG A 211 -2.68 -19.59 -21.39
C ARG A 211 -1.66 -20.50 -20.70
N ALA A 212 -0.60 -20.88 -21.41
CA ALA A 212 0.50 -21.69 -20.88
C ALA A 212 1.21 -21.05 -19.67
N MET A 213 1.12 -19.72 -19.50
CA MET A 213 1.76 -19.00 -18.40
C MET A 213 0.91 -18.94 -17.12
N VAL A 214 -0.34 -19.40 -17.15
CA VAL A 214 -1.23 -19.37 -15.97
C VAL A 214 -0.71 -20.30 -14.89
N LEU A 215 -0.41 -21.56 -15.21
CA LEU A 215 0.11 -22.54 -14.25
C LEU A 215 1.47 -22.11 -13.66
N PRO A 216 2.47 -21.70 -14.46
CA PRO A 216 3.69 -21.08 -13.94
C PRO A 216 3.42 -19.85 -13.06
N GLY A 217 2.51 -18.96 -13.48
CA GLY A 217 2.14 -17.77 -12.73
C GLY A 217 1.56 -18.08 -11.36
N LEU A 218 0.63 -19.04 -11.28
CA LEU A 218 0.07 -19.54 -10.02
C LEU A 218 1.14 -20.18 -9.14
N GLY A 219 2.03 -21.00 -9.73
CA GLY A 219 3.14 -21.63 -9.02
C GLY A 219 4.10 -20.61 -8.41
N VAL A 220 4.56 -19.65 -9.20
CA VAL A 220 5.43 -18.56 -8.73
C VAL A 220 4.73 -17.69 -7.68
N GLY A 221 3.45 -17.39 -7.87
CA GLY A 221 2.64 -16.64 -6.91
C GLY A 221 2.49 -17.36 -5.57
N LEU A 222 2.23 -18.67 -5.59
CA LEU A 222 2.13 -19.51 -4.40
C LEU A 222 3.47 -19.57 -3.65
N VAL A 223 4.57 -19.82 -4.37
CA VAL A 223 5.92 -19.79 -3.77
C VAL A 223 6.18 -18.42 -3.13
N GLY A 224 5.83 -17.33 -3.81
CA GLY A 224 5.96 -15.98 -3.26
C GLY A 224 5.17 -15.79 -1.96
N ALA A 225 3.93 -16.25 -1.92
CA ALA A 225 3.07 -16.16 -0.73
C ALA A 225 3.64 -16.97 0.44
N LEU A 226 4.14 -18.19 0.17
CA LEU A 226 4.81 -19.04 1.16
C LEU A 226 6.09 -18.39 1.70
N LEU A 227 6.89 -17.76 0.84
CA LEU A 227 8.08 -17.00 1.24
C LEU A 227 7.73 -15.81 2.13
N LEU A 228 6.67 -15.06 1.79
CA LEU A 228 6.16 -13.98 2.63
C LEU A 228 5.70 -14.51 4.00
N ALA A 229 4.91 -15.58 4.03
CA ALA A 229 4.46 -16.21 5.29
C ALA A 229 5.63 -16.71 6.14
N LEU A 230 6.62 -17.39 5.53
CA LEU A 230 7.81 -17.85 6.23
C LEU A 230 8.63 -16.67 6.77
N SER A 231 8.82 -15.62 5.96
CA SER A 231 9.53 -14.42 6.40
C SER A 231 8.82 -13.74 7.57
N LEU A 232 7.48 -13.70 7.58
CA LEU A 232 6.68 -13.15 8.67
C LEU A 232 6.93 -13.93 9.96
N VAL A 233 6.88 -15.27 9.90
CA VAL A 233 7.15 -16.14 11.06
C VAL A 233 8.56 -15.95 11.59
N LEU A 234 9.57 -15.83 10.71
CA LEU A 234 10.95 -15.61 11.12
C LEU A 234 11.15 -14.25 11.79
N HIS A 235 10.53 -13.19 11.26
CA HIS A 235 10.56 -11.87 11.89
C HIS A 235 9.85 -11.89 13.25
N TRP A 236 8.71 -12.56 13.36
CA TRP A 236 7.95 -12.69 14.59
C TRP A 236 8.77 -13.39 15.69
N ARG A 237 9.34 -14.57 15.37
CA ARG A 237 10.24 -15.30 16.27
C ARG A 237 11.49 -14.48 16.66
N GLY A 238 12.01 -13.67 15.74
CA GLY A 238 13.12 -12.76 16.02
C GLY A 238 12.77 -11.70 17.06
N GLN A 239 11.60 -11.07 16.93
CA GLN A 239 11.10 -10.09 17.90
C GLN A 239 10.89 -10.69 19.29
N ASP A 240 10.31 -11.89 19.39
CA ASP A 240 10.08 -12.56 20.67
C ASP A 240 11.38 -12.89 21.40
N ARG A 241 12.41 -13.34 20.66
CA ARG A 241 13.74 -13.61 21.24
C ARG A 241 14.39 -12.35 21.81
N LEU A 242 14.24 -11.21 21.13
CA LEU A 242 14.77 -9.93 21.60
C LEU A 242 14.03 -9.46 22.86
N ARG A 243 12.70 -9.55 22.88
CA ARG A 243 11.88 -9.24 24.06
C ARG A 243 12.25 -10.11 25.26
N ALA A 244 12.46 -11.41 25.05
CA ALA A 244 12.87 -12.32 26.13
C ALA A 244 14.30 -12.04 26.64
N ARG A 245 15.19 -11.49 25.80
CA ARG A 245 16.54 -11.08 26.20
C ARG A 245 16.52 -9.77 26.98
N SER A 246 15.73 -8.77 26.56
CA SER A 246 15.62 -7.49 27.26
C SER A 246 15.00 -7.66 28.65
N ILE A 247 14.00 -8.54 28.80
CA ILE A 247 13.42 -8.87 30.10
C ILE A 247 14.48 -9.52 31.00
N ARG A 248 15.23 -10.51 30.48
CA ARG A 248 16.30 -11.16 31.25
C ARG A 248 17.39 -10.18 31.70
N ALA A 249 17.83 -9.29 30.82
CA ALA A 249 18.83 -8.26 31.14
C ALA A 249 18.33 -7.28 32.21
N ALA A 250 17.05 -6.89 32.16
CA ALA A 250 16.44 -6.03 33.17
C ALA A 250 16.36 -6.74 34.55
N THR A 251 16.05 -8.03 34.57
CA THR A 251 16.00 -8.83 35.81
C THR A 251 17.38 -9.20 36.36
N SER A 252 18.44 -9.16 35.54
CA SER A 252 19.81 -9.51 35.95
C SER A 252 20.65 -8.30 36.37
N THR A 253 20.07 -7.09 36.43
CA THR A 253 20.78 -5.90 36.94
C THR A 253 20.77 -5.97 38.47
N PRO A 254 21.91 -6.21 39.14
CA PRO A 254 21.94 -6.40 40.59
C PRO A 254 21.55 -5.10 41.31
N ALA A 255 20.71 -5.23 42.35
CA ALA A 255 20.25 -4.16 43.23
C ALA A 255 21.35 -3.57 44.16
N ASN A 256 22.63 -3.68 43.79
CA ASN A 256 23.76 -3.23 44.60
C ASN A 256 24.45 -2.02 43.97
N LEU A 257 23.81 -0.86 44.04
CA LEU A 257 24.45 0.46 43.90
C LEU A 257 23.63 1.50 44.72
N THR A 258 23.46 1.27 46.03
CA THR A 258 23.18 2.32 47.03
C THR A 258 23.58 1.82 48.42
N LEU A 259 24.89 1.66 48.63
CA LEU A 259 25.51 1.83 49.94
C LEU A 259 26.81 2.57 49.66
N ASP A 260 26.75 3.88 49.79
CA ASP A 260 27.80 4.78 50.32
C ASP A 260 27.20 6.19 50.51
#